data_AF-A0A9W6KIT1-F1
#
_entry.id   AF-A0A9W6KIT1-F1
#
_cell.length_a   1.000
_cell.length_b   1.000
_cell.length_c   1.000
_cell.angle_alpha   90.00
_cell.angle_beta   90.00
_cell.angle_gamma   90.00
#
_symmetry.space_group_name_H-M   'P 1'
#
loop_
_entity.id
_entity.type
_entity.pdbx_description
1 polymer ?
#
loop_
_entity_poly.entity_id
_entity_poly.type
_entity_poly.pdbx_seq_one_letter_code
_entity_poly.pdbx_strand_id
1 'polypeptide(L)'
;MAGDEIVVEFAALNQAAADISAALSSMQSELDTVNDQVQPLLASWQSDAQEAFHQRKNEWTTAANDLHQLLNGIKGAVLKAAEIMQAREQANLAKFQR
;
A
#
# COMPACT_ATOMS: atom_id res chain seq x y z
N MET A 1 19.80 6.77 -19.63
CA MET A 1 18.33 6.62 -19.79
C MET A 1 17.77 5.66 -18.74
N ALA A 2 18.38 4.49 -18.53
CA ALA A 2 18.03 3.56 -17.45
C ALA A 2 17.86 4.16 -16.04
N GLY A 3 18.81 5.00 -15.58
CA GLY A 3 18.71 5.61 -14.25
C GLY A 3 17.56 6.63 -14.09
N ASP A 4 17.13 7.25 -15.18
CA ASP A 4 16.03 8.22 -15.17
C ASP A 4 14.67 7.50 -15.04
N GLU A 5 14.51 6.38 -15.75
CA GLU A 5 13.33 5.50 -15.67
C GLU A 5 13.10 4.97 -14.25
N ILE A 6 14.16 4.52 -13.57
CA ILE A 6 14.10 4.06 -12.17
C ILE A 6 13.63 5.18 -11.22
N VAL A 7 14.11 6.41 -11.42
CA VAL A 7 13.72 7.56 -10.58
C VAL A 7 12.24 7.88 -10.76
N VAL A 8 11.74 7.82 -11.99
CA VAL A 8 10.32 8.02 -12.31
C VAL A 8 9.46 6.91 -11.69
N GLU A 9 9.85 5.64 -11.85
CA GLU A 9 9.14 4.50 -11.24
C GLU A 9 9.09 4.63 -9.72
N PHE A 10 10.19 5.03 -9.09
CA PHE A 10 10.25 5.21 -7.63
C PHE A 10 9.33 6.35 -7.15
N ALA A 11 9.30 7.47 -7.86
CA ALA A 11 8.40 8.58 -7.56
C ALA A 11 6.93 8.14 -7.68
N ALA A 12 6.58 7.43 -8.76
CA ALA A 12 5.24 6.92 -8.98
C ALA A 12 4.82 5.91 -7.89
N LEU A 13 5.71 5.01 -7.46
CA LEU A 13 5.43 4.05 -6.40
C LEU A 13 5.22 4.71 -5.03
N ASN A 14 6.03 5.71 -4.67
CA ASN A 14 5.80 6.43 -3.42
C ASN A 14 4.48 7.21 -3.45
N GLN A 15 4.11 7.79 -4.60
CA GLN A 15 2.81 8.46 -4.74
C GLN A 15 1.66 7.47 -4.57
N ALA A 16 1.72 6.31 -5.25
CA ALA A 16 0.70 5.28 -5.12
C ALA A 16 0.56 4.78 -3.67
N ALA A 17 1.67 4.61 -2.94
CA ALA A 17 1.65 4.24 -1.53
C ALA A 17 1.01 5.32 -0.64
N ALA A 18 1.28 6.61 -0.92
CA ALA A 18 0.66 7.72 -0.22
C ALA A 18 -0.85 7.78 -0.49
N ASP A 19 -1.26 7.66 -1.76
CA ASP A 19 -2.66 7.70 -2.18
C ASP A 19 -3.46 6.56 -1.53
N ILE A 20 -2.91 5.35 -1.50
CA ILE A 20 -3.53 4.19 -0.86
C ILE A 20 -3.62 4.42 0.66
N SER A 21 -2.56 4.92 1.31
CA SER A 21 -2.60 5.22 2.74
C SER A 21 -3.65 6.28 3.09
N ALA A 22 -3.83 7.29 2.22
CA ALA A 22 -4.85 8.31 2.38
C ALA A 22 -6.26 7.74 2.21
N ALA A 23 -6.49 6.96 1.14
CA ALA A 23 -7.77 6.29 0.90
C ALA A 23 -8.17 5.38 2.06
N LEU A 24 -7.23 4.60 2.59
CA LEU A 24 -7.45 3.75 3.76
C LEU A 24 -7.83 4.55 5.01
N SER A 25 -7.17 5.69 5.24
CA SER A 25 -7.47 6.56 6.39
C SER A 25 -8.86 7.19 6.28
N SER A 26 -9.25 7.65 5.09
CA SER A 26 -10.60 8.15 4.82
C SER A 26 -11.65 7.08 5.05
N MET A 27 -11.44 5.88 4.52
CA MET A 27 -12.38 4.77 4.68
C MET A 27 -12.50 4.30 6.13
N GLN A 28 -11.40 4.25 6.89
CA GLN A 28 -11.44 3.95 8.32
C GLN A 28 -12.29 4.99 9.07
N SER A 29 -12.13 6.27 8.73
CA SER A 29 -12.91 7.36 9.32
C SER A 29 -14.40 7.24 8.97
N GLU A 30 -14.75 6.85 7.75
CA GLU A 30 -16.13 6.56 7.34
C GLU A 30 -16.73 5.38 8.12
N LEU A 31 -15.97 4.29 8.29
CA LEU A 31 -16.40 3.14 9.08
C LEU A 31 -16.62 3.49 10.55
N ASP A 32 -15.75 4.31 11.13
CA ASP A 32 -15.89 4.75 12.52
C ASP A 32 -17.08 5.73 12.66
N THR A 33 -17.32 6.58 11.66
CA THR A 33 -18.51 7.43 11.60
C THR A 33 -19.80 6.58 11.54
N VAL A 34 -19.82 5.53 10.71
CA VAL A 34 -20.94 4.59 10.66
C VAL A 34 -21.10 3.89 12.01
N ASN A 35 -20.02 3.45 12.64
CA ASN A 35 -20.06 2.83 13.95
C ASN A 35 -20.70 3.76 15.00
N ASP A 36 -20.30 5.02 15.04
CA ASP A 36 -20.81 6.00 16.01
C ASP A 36 -22.28 6.32 15.78
N GLN A 37 -22.73 6.34 14.52
CA GLN A 37 -24.14 6.51 14.17
C GLN A 37 -24.98 5.26 14.48
N VAL A 38 -24.40 4.08 14.35
CA VAL A 38 -25.07 2.80 14.56
C VAL A 38 -25.12 2.45 16.04
N GLN A 39 -24.15 2.85 16.86
CA GLN A 39 -24.11 2.65 18.32
C GLN A 39 -25.44 2.91 19.06
N PRO A 40 -26.12 4.06 18.89
CA PRO A 40 -27.42 4.29 19.53
C PRO A 40 -28.55 3.41 18.97
N LEU A 41 -28.42 2.90 17.74
CA LEU A 41 -29.36 1.97 17.10
C LEU A 41 -29.08 0.51 17.45
N LEU A 42 -27.90 0.18 18.00
CA LEU A 42 -27.53 -1.18 18.43
C LEU A 42 -28.43 -1.74 19.53
N ALA A 43 -29.08 -0.88 20.31
CA ALA A 43 -30.13 -1.32 21.24
C ALA A 43 -31.34 -1.93 20.51
N SER A 44 -31.50 -1.67 19.21
CA SER A 44 -32.61 -2.14 18.37
C SER A 44 -32.22 -3.17 17.30
N TRP A 45 -30.93 -3.26 16.93
CA TRP A 45 -30.42 -4.27 15.97
C TRP A 45 -30.00 -5.55 16.69
N GLN A 46 -30.42 -6.72 16.17
CA GLN A 46 -30.06 -8.04 16.70
C GLN A 46 -28.54 -8.32 16.61
N SER A 47 -28.04 -9.26 17.43
CA SER A 47 -26.61 -9.63 17.52
C SER A 47 -25.94 -9.91 16.18
N ASP A 48 -26.67 -10.49 15.24
CA ASP A 48 -26.14 -10.95 13.94
C ASP A 48 -25.68 -9.77 13.06
N ALA A 49 -26.32 -8.60 13.20
CA ALA A 49 -25.91 -7.39 12.47
C ALA A 49 -24.61 -6.81 13.01
N GLN A 50 -24.38 -6.92 14.32
CA GLN A 50 -23.12 -6.52 14.96
C GLN A 50 -21.98 -7.42 14.50
N GLU A 51 -22.21 -8.74 14.51
CA GLU A 51 -21.23 -9.72 14.08
C GLU A 51 -20.84 -9.52 12.61
N ALA A 52 -21.83 -9.37 11.72
CA ALA A 52 -21.58 -9.09 10.30
C ALA A 52 -20.79 -7.80 10.08
N PHE A 53 -21.07 -6.74 10.84
CA PHE A 53 -20.32 -5.49 10.76
C PHE A 53 -18.86 -5.68 11.20
N HIS A 54 -18.63 -6.32 12.36
CA HIS A 54 -17.29 -6.58 12.87
C HIS A 54 -16.48 -7.46 11.92
N GLN A 55 -17.09 -8.48 11.34
CA GLN A 55 -16.45 -9.35 10.36
C GLN A 55 -16.01 -8.54 9.14
N ARG A 56 -16.91 -7.71 8.60
CA ARG A 56 -16.64 -6.88 7.43
C ARG A 56 -15.54 -5.84 7.70
N LYS A 57 -15.52 -5.24 8.89
CA LYS A 57 -14.45 -4.35 9.35
C LYS A 57 -13.11 -5.08 9.37
N ASN A 58 -13.05 -6.28 9.95
CA ASN A 58 -11.83 -7.07 10.03
C ASN A 58 -11.31 -7.50 8.65
N GLU A 59 -12.17 -8.04 7.79
CA GLU A 59 -11.80 -8.42 6.42
C GLU A 59 -11.19 -7.25 5.65
N TRP A 60 -11.77 -6.06 5.83
CA TRP A 60 -11.27 -4.84 5.22
C TRP A 60 -9.93 -4.38 5.77
N THR A 61 -9.75 -4.35 7.09
CA THR A 61 -8.47 -4.00 7.71
C THR A 61 -7.36 -4.96 7.27
N THR A 62 -7.67 -6.25 7.11
CA THR A 62 -6.72 -7.23 6.56
C THR A 62 -6.35 -6.89 5.12
N ALA A 63 -7.33 -6.69 4.23
CA ALA A 63 -7.07 -6.37 2.83
C ALA A 63 -6.24 -5.07 2.66
N ALA A 64 -6.49 -4.08 3.51
CA ALA A 64 -5.73 -2.83 3.56
C ALA A 64 -4.25 -3.07 3.91
N ASN A 65 -4.00 -3.87 4.95
CA ASN A 65 -2.65 -4.21 5.37
C ASN A 65 -1.91 -5.00 4.28
N ASP A 66 -2.59 -5.94 3.63
CA ASP A 66 -2.01 -6.75 2.54
C ASP A 66 -1.59 -5.88 1.36
N LEU A 67 -2.42 -4.91 0.97
CA LEU A 67 -2.09 -3.92 -0.05
C LEU A 67 -0.86 -3.10 0.31
N HIS A 68 -0.76 -2.66 1.57
CA HIS A 68 0.40 -1.90 2.05
C HIS A 68 1.69 -2.73 2.00
N GLN A 69 1.61 -3.99 2.44
CA GLN A 69 2.72 -4.94 2.37
C GLN A 69 3.15 -5.21 0.93
N LEU A 70 2.19 -5.40 0.02
CA LEU A 70 2.47 -5.61 -1.40
C LEU A 70 3.22 -4.42 -2.00
N LEU A 71 2.78 -3.18 -1.75
CA LEU A 71 3.45 -1.97 -2.25
C LEU A 71 4.87 -1.83 -1.70
N ASN A 72 5.07 -2.11 -0.41
CA ASN A 72 6.40 -2.12 0.18
C ASN A 72 7.29 -3.20 -0.45
N GLY A 73 6.74 -4.37 -0.76
CA GLY A 73 7.42 -5.43 -1.50
C GLY A 73 7.85 -4.98 -2.90
N ILE A 74 6.94 -4.34 -3.65
CA ILE A 74 7.22 -3.79 -4.99
C ILE A 74 8.33 -2.73 -4.91
N LYS A 75 8.25 -1.81 -3.93
CA LYS A 75 9.30 -0.80 -3.69
C LYS A 75 10.67 -1.45 -3.45
N GLY A 76 10.74 -2.48 -2.61
CA GLY A 76 11.97 -3.22 -2.36
C GLY A 76 12.53 -3.90 -3.62
N ALA A 77 11.65 -4.49 -4.43
CA ALA A 77 12.04 -5.12 -5.69
C ALA A 77 12.62 -4.11 -6.71
N VAL A 78 12.01 -2.92 -6.83
CA VAL A 78 12.51 -1.85 -7.70
C VAL A 78 13.87 -1.32 -7.25
N LEU A 79 14.06 -1.11 -5.94
CA LEU A 79 15.36 -0.70 -5.41
C LEU A 79 16.46 -1.73 -5.73
N LYS A 80 16.15 -3.02 -5.54
CA LYS A 80 17.08 -4.10 -5.88
C LYS A 80 17.40 -4.15 -7.39
N ALA A 81 16.40 -3.91 -8.24
CA ALA A 81 16.61 -3.86 -9.69
C ALA A 81 17.54 -2.69 -10.07
N ALA A 82 17.37 -1.53 -9.44
CA ALA A 82 18.21 -0.36 -9.62
C ALA A 82 19.68 -0.63 -9.25
N GLU A 83 19.93 -1.25 -8.09
CA GLU A 83 21.27 -1.64 -7.64
C GLU A 83 21.95 -2.58 -8.64
N ILE A 84 21.24 -3.61 -9.11
CA ILE A 84 21.75 -4.57 -10.09
C ILE A 84 22.11 -3.85 -11.40
N MET A 85 21.27 -2.92 -11.85
CA MET A 85 21.49 -2.18 -13.08
C MET A 85 22.73 -1.28 -12.98
N GLN A 86 22.86 -0.54 -11.89
CA GLN A 86 24.03 0.31 -11.62
C GLN A 86 25.32 -0.52 -11.57
N ALA A 87 25.30 -1.67 -10.91
CA ALA A 87 26.44 -2.59 -10.85
C ALA A 87 26.83 -3.13 -12.24
N ARG A 88 25.84 -3.47 -13.08
CA ARG A 88 26.07 -3.91 -14.46
C ARG A 88 26.68 -2.80 -15.32
N GLU A 89 26.20 -1.58 -15.17
CA GLU A 89 26.68 -0.44 -15.94
C GLU A 89 28.13 -0.09 -15.59
N GLN A 90 28.47 -0.09 -14.29
CA GLN A 90 29.86 0.04 -13.82
C GLN A 90 30.77 -1.08 -14.37
N ALA A 91 30.31 -2.33 -14.31
CA ALA A 91 31.09 -3.47 -14.80
C ALA A 91 31.30 -3.42 -16.32
N ASN A 92 30.32 -2.91 -17.08
CA ASN A 92 30.44 -2.72 -18.52
C ASN A 92 31.43 -1.59 -18.84
N LEU A 93 31.32 -0.44 -18.17
CA LEU A 93 32.26 0.68 -18.37
C LEU A 93 33.71 0.28 -18.08
N ALA A 94 33.95 -0.50 -17.02
CA ALA A 94 35.28 -1.00 -16.69
C ALA A 94 35.88 -1.93 -17.76
N LYS A 95 35.05 -2.60 -18.57
CA LYS A 95 35.49 -3.44 -19.69
C LYS A 95 35.82 -2.64 -20.94
N PHE A 96 35.15 -1.51 -21.17
CA PHE A 96 35.39 -0.65 -22.33
C PHE A 96 36.60 0.30 -22.17
N GLN A 97 37.20 0.36 -20.98
CA GLN A 97 38.39 1.18 -20.69
C GLN A 97 39.72 0.39 -20.75
N ARG A 98 39.71 -0.86 -21.25
CA ARG A 98 40.90 -1.63 -21.63
C ARG A 98 40.93 -1.82 -23.13
#